data_AF-A0A951XDT2-F1
#
_entry.id   AF-A0A951XDT2-F1
#
_cell.length_a   1.000
_cell.length_b   1.000
_cell.length_c   1.000
_cell.angle_alpha   90.00
_cell.angle_beta   90.00
_cell.angle_gamma   90.00
#
_symmetry.space_group_name_H-M   'P 1'
#
loop_
_entity.id
_entity.type
_entity.pdbx_description
1 polymer ?
#
loop_
_entity_poly.entity_id
_entity_poly.type
_entity_poly.pdbx_seq_one_letter_code
_entity_poly.pdbx_strand_id
1 'polypeptide(L)'
;GNGLANEIKEVNNELTEFTLPEGVMAWVTPRAQTVYELLPLNNWKTEAERPLVLQFTDGRLACLTEAGVVNYCRTKFSLDTTKGNTIRCAMFGEVRLAVPFFTPWRVVMAGEQAGDLLTNNDLILNLNDPTEISDASWIKPGKVIREVTLTTQGAKACIDFASKHHLQYVEFDAGWYGPENDEKSGALAVNVDPARSPGPLSLQEAIDYGKQKGIGTILYVNQKALSRQLDTILPLYQSWGVKGVKFGFVHVGSQENTRWLHEAVRKAARHRLMVDIHDEYRPTGYSRTYPNLMTQEGIRGDEESPDNHQVLITIFTRMIAGAGDQTNCYFAPRVAKMGSHVSQMAKAICIYSPWQFLYWYDRPQGSPIGKGGAGATASVIKEIPDLSFYDALPTVWDDTKVIEGAIGEYATIARRKGNDWFVGSLTNQERSLALSLDFLDKRRKYEAVIYTDNASLPSETKVQIRKLKVKSATVLKERIKKMNGLAMIIRAI
;
A
#
# COMPACT_ATOMS: atom_id res chain seq x y z
N GLY A 1 -1.27 43.20 23.02
CA GLY A 1 -2.39 43.35 22.07
C GLY A 1 -2.86 41.97 21.69
N ASN A 2 -3.98 41.52 22.26
CA ASN A 2 -4.48 40.14 22.16
C ASN A 2 -5.62 40.00 21.14
N GLY A 3 -5.65 40.83 20.09
CA GLY A 3 -6.76 40.92 19.16
C GLY A 3 -6.82 39.86 18.05
N LEU A 4 -5.75 39.09 17.84
CA LEU A 4 -5.64 38.13 16.72
C LEU A 4 -5.87 36.67 17.10
N ALA A 5 -5.92 36.33 18.40
CA ALA A 5 -5.92 34.93 18.86
C ALA A 5 -7.22 34.14 18.59
N ASN A 6 -8.23 34.76 17.96
CA ASN A 6 -9.50 34.12 17.61
C ASN A 6 -10.01 34.51 16.19
N GLU A 7 -9.17 35.11 15.35
CA GLU A 7 -9.58 35.44 13.99
C GLU A 7 -9.60 34.17 13.11
N ILE A 8 -10.74 33.89 12.48
CA ILE A 8 -10.90 32.81 11.51
C ILE A 8 -10.76 33.40 10.11
N LYS A 9 -9.90 32.81 9.28
CA LYS A 9 -9.75 33.11 7.86
C LYS A 9 -10.34 31.98 7.02
N GLU A 10 -11.02 32.36 5.94
CA GLU A 10 -11.49 31.44 4.91
C GLU A 10 -10.52 31.51 3.72
N VAL A 11 -10.01 30.37 3.29
CA VAL A 11 -9.17 30.26 2.09
C VAL A 11 -9.98 29.48 1.05
N ASN A 12 -10.42 30.21 0.03
CA ASN A 12 -11.28 29.69 -1.04
C ASN A 12 -10.49 29.25 -2.28
N ASN A 13 -9.22 29.61 -2.36
CA ASN A 13 -8.36 29.26 -3.49
C ASN A 13 -6.88 29.30 -3.10
N GLU A 14 -6.06 28.52 -3.82
CA GLU A 14 -4.60 28.51 -3.71
C GLU A 14 -4.00 28.86 -5.08
N LEU A 15 -3.14 29.88 -5.12
CA LEU A 15 -2.55 30.40 -6.36
C LEU A 15 -1.15 29.81 -6.64
N THR A 16 -0.85 28.65 -6.07
CA THR A 16 0.42 27.95 -6.30
C THR A 16 0.43 27.39 -7.72
N GLU A 17 1.44 27.76 -8.50
CA GLU A 17 1.61 27.39 -9.89
C GLU A 17 3.03 26.90 -10.19
N PHE A 18 3.17 26.10 -11.23
CA PHE A 18 4.42 25.54 -11.73
C PHE A 18 4.46 25.71 -13.26
N THR A 19 5.18 26.73 -13.73
CA THR A 19 5.42 26.94 -15.16
C THR A 19 6.64 26.16 -15.62
N LEU A 20 6.47 25.35 -16.65
CA LEU A 20 7.47 24.39 -17.10
C LEU A 20 7.88 24.66 -18.56
N PRO A 21 9.09 24.23 -18.97
CA PRO A 21 9.50 24.30 -20.37
C PRO A 21 8.54 23.54 -21.30
N GLU A 22 8.54 23.91 -22.58
CA GLU A 22 7.81 23.17 -23.60
C GLU A 22 8.33 21.72 -23.73
N GLY A 23 7.43 20.79 -24.07
CA GLY A 23 7.77 19.39 -24.27
C GLY A 23 7.82 18.55 -22.98
N VAL A 24 7.67 19.16 -21.81
CA VAL A 24 7.48 18.40 -20.56
C VAL A 24 6.18 17.59 -20.64
N MET A 25 6.26 16.35 -20.18
CA MET A 25 5.13 15.42 -20.08
C MET A 25 4.83 15.13 -18.61
N ALA A 26 3.61 14.68 -18.29
CA ALA A 26 3.20 14.33 -16.93
C ALA A 26 2.49 12.97 -16.89
N TRP A 27 2.79 12.19 -15.85
CA TRP A 27 2.08 10.95 -15.53
C TRP A 27 0.78 11.28 -14.78
N VAL A 28 -0.32 11.35 -15.53
CA VAL A 28 -1.63 11.77 -15.05
C VAL A 28 -2.50 10.58 -14.70
N THR A 29 -3.16 10.64 -13.55
CA THR A 29 -4.30 9.79 -13.21
C THR A 29 -5.35 10.64 -12.49
N PRO A 30 -6.65 10.53 -12.80
CA PRO A 30 -7.67 11.40 -12.21
C PRO A 30 -7.98 11.09 -10.74
N ARG A 31 -7.76 9.85 -10.31
CA ARG A 31 -8.19 9.30 -9.03
C ARG A 31 -7.16 8.32 -8.48
N ALA A 32 -7.30 7.94 -7.21
CA ALA A 32 -6.29 7.16 -6.53
C ALA A 32 -6.05 5.78 -7.18
N GLN A 33 -7.13 5.16 -7.68
CA GLN A 33 -7.15 3.78 -8.18
C GLN A 33 -7.38 3.66 -9.69
N THR A 34 -7.09 4.72 -10.46
CA THR A 34 -7.26 4.72 -11.92
C THR A 34 -5.94 4.56 -12.66
N VAL A 35 -6.04 4.16 -13.92
CA VAL A 35 -4.92 4.00 -14.86
C VAL A 35 -4.13 5.31 -15.00
N TYR A 36 -2.81 5.20 -15.06
CA TYR A 36 -1.93 6.32 -15.38
C TYR A 36 -1.71 6.43 -16.90
N GLU A 37 -1.66 7.66 -17.38
CA GLU A 37 -1.34 8.03 -18.77
C GLU A 37 -0.21 9.08 -18.78
N LEU A 38 0.73 8.97 -19.73
CA LEU A 38 1.74 9.99 -19.97
C LEU A 38 1.17 11.02 -20.94
N LEU A 39 0.87 12.22 -20.45
CA LEU A 39 0.20 13.27 -21.21
C LEU A 39 1.08 14.52 -21.33
N PRO A 40 1.02 15.26 -22.45
CA PRO A 40 1.63 16.59 -22.53
C PRO A 40 0.95 17.56 -21.57
N LEU A 41 1.58 18.69 -21.29
CA LEU A 41 0.97 19.78 -20.50
C LEU A 41 -0.04 20.61 -21.31
N ASN A 42 -0.89 19.91 -22.08
CA ASN A 42 -2.04 20.46 -22.78
C ASN A 42 -3.19 19.45 -22.75
N ASN A 43 -4.43 19.94 -22.87
CA ASN A 43 -5.63 19.11 -23.06
C ASN A 43 -5.90 18.04 -21.99
N TRP A 44 -5.55 18.28 -20.73
CA TRP A 44 -6.00 17.43 -19.63
C TRP A 44 -7.52 17.53 -19.48
N LYS A 45 -8.20 16.38 -19.44
CA LYS A 45 -9.66 16.32 -19.30
C LYS A 45 -10.13 16.43 -17.85
N THR A 46 -9.22 16.17 -16.91
CA THR A 46 -9.49 16.08 -15.48
C THR A 46 -8.32 16.64 -14.70
N GLU A 47 -8.56 16.97 -13.43
CA GLU A 47 -7.47 17.16 -12.47
C GLU A 47 -6.63 15.87 -12.36
N ALA A 48 -5.32 16.02 -12.15
CA ALA A 48 -4.37 14.95 -11.90
C ALA A 48 -4.16 14.77 -10.40
N GLU A 49 -4.14 13.52 -9.96
CA GLU A 49 -3.91 13.14 -8.57
C GLU A 49 -2.41 13.18 -8.22
N ARG A 50 -2.11 13.41 -6.93
CA ARG A 50 -0.75 13.48 -6.37
C ARG A 50 -0.21 12.11 -5.95
N PRO A 51 1.09 11.82 -6.04
CA PRO A 51 2.16 12.66 -6.61
C PRO A 51 2.07 12.69 -8.14
N LEU A 52 2.32 13.85 -8.72
CA LEU A 52 2.34 14.07 -10.16
C LEU A 52 3.79 14.11 -10.65
N VAL A 53 4.20 13.09 -11.41
CA VAL A 53 5.55 13.00 -11.95
C VAL A 53 5.62 13.63 -13.33
N LEU A 54 6.66 14.45 -13.52
CA LEU A 54 6.96 15.23 -14.71
C LEU A 54 8.22 14.67 -15.37
N GLN A 55 8.18 14.55 -16.70
CA GLN A 55 9.29 14.07 -17.52
C GLN A 55 9.75 15.17 -18.46
N PHE A 56 11.01 15.61 -18.29
CA PHE A 56 11.64 16.64 -19.11
C PHE A 56 12.22 16.04 -20.38
N THR A 57 12.41 16.88 -21.41
CA THR A 57 12.92 16.47 -22.73
C THR A 57 14.35 15.94 -22.70
N ASP A 58 15.12 16.27 -21.67
CA ASP A 58 16.48 15.77 -21.46
C ASP A 58 16.55 14.52 -20.57
N GLY A 59 15.41 13.94 -20.21
CA GLY A 59 15.30 12.72 -19.42
C GLY A 59 15.24 12.93 -17.91
N ARG A 60 15.52 14.15 -17.40
CA ARG A 60 15.36 14.46 -15.97
C ARG A 60 13.89 14.38 -15.56
N LEU A 61 13.67 14.16 -14.26
CA LEU A 61 12.34 14.00 -13.69
C LEU A 61 12.11 14.98 -12.55
N ALA A 62 10.86 15.40 -12.39
CA ALA A 62 10.40 16.06 -11.17
C ALA A 62 9.10 15.44 -10.68
N CYS A 63 8.75 15.68 -9.43
CA CYS A 63 7.53 15.23 -8.80
C CYS A 63 6.91 16.38 -8.02
N LEU A 64 5.65 16.67 -8.30
CA LEU A 64 4.82 17.62 -7.56
C LEU A 64 3.93 16.85 -6.58
N THR A 65 3.96 17.22 -5.31
CA THR A 65 3.10 16.61 -4.27
C THR A 65 2.90 17.57 -3.08
N GLU A 66 2.21 17.10 -2.05
CA GLU A 66 2.02 17.81 -0.78
C GLU A 66 2.41 16.93 0.41
N ALA A 67 2.79 17.57 1.52
CA ALA A 67 3.12 16.92 2.78
C ALA A 67 2.47 17.67 3.96
N GLY A 68 2.14 16.95 5.04
CA GLY A 68 1.57 17.57 6.25
C GLY A 68 0.12 18.04 6.10
N VAL A 69 -0.69 17.39 5.25
CA VAL A 69 -2.10 17.76 5.03
C VAL A 69 -2.96 17.16 6.14
N VAL A 70 -3.20 17.92 7.22
CA VAL A 70 -3.92 17.43 8.42
C VAL A 70 -5.25 18.15 8.65
N ASN A 71 -5.23 19.47 8.81
CA ASN A 71 -6.43 20.30 8.97
C ASN A 71 -6.62 21.22 7.75
N TYR A 72 -6.46 20.65 6.55
CA TYR A 72 -6.54 21.34 5.27
C TYR A 72 -7.22 20.43 4.24
N CYS A 73 -7.73 20.97 3.14
CA CYS A 73 -8.28 20.16 2.07
C CYS A 73 -7.15 19.49 1.25
N ARG A 74 -7.46 18.38 0.57
CA ARG A 74 -6.57 17.80 -0.43
C ARG A 74 -6.36 18.79 -1.58
N THR A 75 -5.17 18.73 -2.17
CA THR A 75 -4.84 19.45 -3.40
C THR A 75 -4.53 18.47 -4.53
N LYS A 76 -5.15 18.68 -5.69
CA LYS A 76 -4.82 18.03 -6.96
C LYS A 76 -4.11 19.03 -7.88
N PHE A 77 -3.84 18.63 -9.11
CA PHE A 77 -3.22 19.48 -10.13
C PHE A 77 -4.11 19.64 -11.35
N SER A 78 -4.20 20.84 -11.90
CA SER A 78 -4.86 21.10 -13.19
C SER A 78 -3.95 21.93 -14.09
N LEU A 79 -4.21 21.94 -15.39
CA LEU A 79 -3.53 22.88 -16.28
C LEU A 79 -4.14 24.27 -16.13
N ASP A 80 -3.29 25.29 -16.17
CA ASP A 80 -3.74 26.65 -16.39
C ASP A 80 -4.21 26.80 -17.85
N THR A 81 -5.40 27.36 -18.05
CA THR A 81 -5.99 27.53 -19.38
C THR A 81 -5.59 28.85 -20.06
N THR A 82 -4.88 29.72 -19.36
CA THR A 82 -4.46 31.06 -19.80
C THR A 82 -2.95 31.17 -20.01
N LYS A 83 -2.16 30.35 -19.30
CA LYS A 83 -0.70 30.28 -19.38
C LYS A 83 -0.28 28.94 -19.99
N GLY A 84 0.50 28.98 -21.06
CA GLY A 84 1.07 27.78 -21.67
C GLY A 84 1.97 27.02 -20.69
N ASN A 85 1.97 25.68 -20.78
CA ASN A 85 2.83 24.78 -20.00
C ASN A 85 2.85 25.05 -18.49
N THR A 86 1.72 25.49 -17.93
CA THR A 86 1.62 25.84 -16.50
C THR A 86 0.64 24.91 -15.81
N ILE A 87 1.08 24.32 -14.71
CA ILE A 87 0.27 23.50 -13.81
C ILE A 87 -0.09 24.34 -12.60
N ARG A 88 -1.33 24.26 -12.12
CA ARG A 88 -1.79 24.93 -10.90
C ARG A 88 -2.33 23.94 -9.88
N CYS A 89 -2.21 24.29 -8.61
CA CYS A 89 -2.90 23.59 -7.54
C CYS A 89 -4.43 23.74 -7.69
N ALA A 90 -5.14 22.63 -7.52
CA ALA A 90 -6.61 22.56 -7.49
C ALA A 90 -7.04 22.13 -6.10
N MET A 91 -7.45 23.09 -5.27
CA MET A 91 -8.00 22.80 -3.94
C MET A 91 -9.32 22.06 -4.08
N PHE A 92 -9.53 21.03 -3.27
CA PHE A 92 -10.81 20.31 -3.27
C PHE A 92 -11.99 21.18 -2.80
N GLY A 93 -11.74 22.15 -1.92
CA GLY A 93 -12.76 23.07 -1.42
C GLY A 93 -12.20 24.08 -0.42
N GLU A 94 -13.07 24.96 0.07
CA GLU A 94 -12.74 25.96 1.09
C GLU A 94 -12.15 25.33 2.36
N VAL A 95 -11.22 26.04 2.98
CA VAL A 95 -10.70 25.72 4.31
C VAL A 95 -10.87 26.91 5.25
N ARG A 96 -11.17 26.62 6.53
CA ARG A 96 -11.31 27.61 7.60
C ARG A 96 -10.22 27.42 8.64
N LEU A 97 -9.44 28.45 8.91
CA LEU A 97 -8.23 28.37 9.73
C LEU A 97 -8.19 29.52 10.74
N ALA A 98 -7.88 29.19 12.00
CA ALA A 98 -7.67 30.18 13.05
C ALA A 98 -6.24 30.74 13.00
N VAL A 99 -6.07 32.04 13.17
CA VAL A 99 -4.75 32.70 13.14
C VAL A 99 -4.00 32.52 14.47
N PRO A 100 -2.70 32.19 14.47
CA PRO A 100 -1.86 31.90 13.30
C PRO A 100 -2.09 30.49 12.73
N PHE A 101 -2.01 30.36 11.40
CA PHE A 101 -2.09 29.07 10.71
C PHE A 101 -0.93 28.89 9.71
N PHE A 102 -0.72 27.64 9.29
CA PHE A 102 0.19 27.26 8.21
C PHE A 102 -0.56 26.42 7.18
N THR A 103 -0.22 26.57 5.90
CA THR A 103 -0.67 25.64 4.87
C THR A 103 0.18 24.37 4.92
N PRO A 104 -0.30 23.24 4.37
CA PRO A 104 0.57 22.10 4.15
C PRO A 104 1.70 22.46 3.19
N TRP A 105 2.77 21.68 3.21
CA TRP A 105 3.91 21.87 2.30
C TRP A 105 3.52 21.52 0.88
N ARG A 106 4.01 22.30 -0.09
CA ARG A 106 3.97 22.00 -1.53
C ARG A 106 5.39 21.60 -1.91
N VAL A 107 5.53 20.39 -2.42
CA VAL A 107 6.83 19.76 -2.61
C VAL A 107 7.11 19.65 -4.10
N VAL A 108 8.27 20.19 -4.49
CA VAL A 108 8.89 19.91 -5.78
C VAL A 108 10.13 19.07 -5.49
N MET A 109 10.10 17.83 -5.94
CA MET A 109 11.21 16.89 -5.82
C MET A 109 11.80 16.65 -7.21
N ALA A 110 13.13 16.71 -7.35
CA ALA A 110 13.81 16.47 -8.61
C ALA A 110 14.70 15.22 -8.53
N GLY A 111 14.92 14.60 -9.68
CA GLY A 111 15.78 13.43 -9.83
C GLY A 111 16.35 13.36 -11.25
N GLU A 112 17.53 12.75 -11.40
CA GLU A 112 18.12 12.48 -12.71
C GLU A 112 17.54 11.21 -13.33
N GLN A 113 17.07 10.29 -12.49
CA GLN A 113 16.43 9.03 -12.87
C GLN A 113 15.23 8.72 -11.97
N ALA A 114 14.36 7.80 -12.40
CA ALA A 114 13.10 7.50 -11.71
C ALA A 114 13.30 6.98 -10.28
N GLY A 115 14.39 6.24 -10.06
CA GLY A 115 14.77 5.74 -8.75
C GLY A 115 15.05 6.85 -7.73
N ASP A 116 15.59 7.98 -8.17
CA ASP A 116 15.97 9.09 -7.28
C ASP A 116 14.72 9.68 -6.61
N LEU A 117 13.62 9.83 -7.36
CA LEU A 117 12.35 10.32 -6.81
C LEU A 117 11.82 9.39 -5.72
N LEU A 118 11.93 8.08 -5.92
CA LEU A 118 11.48 7.10 -4.93
C LEU A 118 12.38 7.10 -3.69
N THR A 119 13.70 7.24 -3.84
CA THR A 119 14.63 7.29 -2.70
C THR A 119 14.61 8.62 -1.95
N ASN A 120 14.19 9.71 -2.61
CA ASN A 120 14.04 11.02 -1.98
C ASN A 120 12.72 11.18 -1.21
N ASN A 121 11.86 10.15 -1.17
CA ASN A 121 10.52 10.23 -0.60
C ASN A 121 10.49 10.44 0.94
N ASP A 122 11.61 10.19 1.64
CA ASP A 122 11.78 10.57 3.04
C ASP A 122 11.54 12.06 3.28
N LEU A 123 11.70 12.92 2.25
CA LEU A 123 11.33 14.33 2.30
C LEU A 123 9.87 14.53 2.73
N ILE A 124 8.94 13.71 2.25
CA ILE A 124 7.52 13.82 2.62
C ILE A 124 7.36 13.57 4.12
N LEU A 125 8.04 12.56 4.65
CA LEU A 125 8.04 12.29 6.10
C LEU A 125 8.71 13.45 6.86
N ASN A 126 9.87 13.92 6.40
CA ASN A 126 10.64 15.00 7.04
C ASN A 126 9.86 16.32 7.20
N LEU A 127 8.84 16.53 6.37
CA LEU A 127 7.96 17.71 6.39
C LEU A 127 6.69 17.54 7.26
N ASN A 128 6.52 16.40 7.94
CA ASN A 128 5.46 16.18 8.93
C ASN A 128 5.97 16.36 10.36
N ASP A 129 5.08 16.57 11.32
CA ASP A 129 5.45 16.66 12.73
C ASP A 129 6.08 15.35 13.23
N PRO A 130 6.98 15.41 14.24
CA PRO A 130 7.52 14.23 14.91
C PRO A 130 6.43 13.29 15.46
N THR A 131 6.81 12.07 15.82
CA THR A 131 5.86 11.11 16.41
C THR A 131 5.24 11.63 17.71
N GLU A 132 3.92 11.55 17.80
CA GLU A 132 3.13 11.82 19.02
C GLU A 132 2.95 10.54 19.87
N ILE A 133 3.48 9.41 19.41
CA ILE A 133 3.45 8.13 20.12
C ILE A 133 4.80 7.93 20.81
N SER A 134 4.81 8.00 22.14
CA SER A 134 6.02 7.83 22.97
C SER A 134 6.44 6.37 23.11
N ASP A 135 5.49 5.44 23.15
CA ASP A 135 5.72 3.99 23.21
C ASP A 135 5.16 3.34 21.94
N ALA A 136 6.04 3.04 20.99
CA ALA A 136 5.70 2.35 19.74
C ALA A 136 5.79 0.82 19.85
N SER A 137 6.05 0.25 21.03
CA SER A 137 6.30 -1.20 21.17
C SER A 137 5.09 -2.07 20.79
N TRP A 138 3.88 -1.53 20.86
CA TRP A 138 2.64 -2.20 20.48
C TRP A 138 2.35 -2.15 18.97
N ILE A 139 3.02 -1.26 18.23
CA ILE A 139 2.87 -1.11 16.79
C ILE A 139 3.70 -2.21 16.13
N LYS A 140 3.02 -3.15 15.48
CA LYS A 140 3.61 -4.37 14.94
C LYS A 140 3.27 -4.47 13.44
N PRO A 141 4.23 -4.20 12.55
CA PRO A 141 4.13 -4.53 11.13
C PRO A 141 4.01 -6.04 10.93
N GLY A 142 3.48 -6.46 9.80
CA GLY A 142 3.40 -7.87 9.47
C GLY A 142 2.55 -8.18 8.24
N LYS A 143 2.53 -9.46 7.90
CA LYS A 143 1.75 -9.98 6.78
C LYS A 143 0.31 -10.27 7.22
N VAL A 144 -0.65 -9.97 6.35
CA VAL A 144 -2.09 -10.11 6.62
C VAL A 144 -2.71 -11.05 5.59
N ILE A 145 -3.56 -11.98 6.03
CA ILE A 145 -4.47 -12.74 5.15
C ILE A 145 -5.91 -12.32 5.44
N ARG A 146 -6.71 -12.24 4.37
CA ARG A 146 -8.11 -11.82 4.41
C ARG A 146 -9.04 -13.00 4.68
N GLU A 147 -9.98 -12.84 5.59
CA GLU A 147 -11.06 -13.78 5.91
C GLU A 147 -12.39 -13.18 5.45
N VAL A 148 -13.03 -13.80 4.46
CA VAL A 148 -14.27 -13.30 3.83
C VAL A 148 -15.44 -14.27 3.97
N THR A 149 -15.20 -15.47 4.51
CA THR A 149 -16.28 -16.44 4.69
C THR A 149 -17.16 -16.08 5.86
N LEU A 150 -16.65 -15.31 6.82
CA LEU A 150 -17.36 -14.89 8.03
C LEU A 150 -18.01 -16.09 8.74
N THR A 151 -17.23 -17.15 8.88
CA THR A 151 -17.60 -18.35 9.63
C THR A 151 -16.50 -18.69 10.63
N THR A 152 -16.85 -19.31 11.77
CA THR A 152 -15.82 -19.77 12.72
C THR A 152 -14.86 -20.78 12.08
N GLN A 153 -15.33 -21.60 11.15
CA GLN A 153 -14.49 -22.55 10.41
C GLN A 153 -13.47 -21.84 9.51
N GLY A 154 -13.90 -20.88 8.69
CA GLY A 154 -13.00 -20.11 7.82
C GLY A 154 -12.01 -19.27 8.62
N ALA A 155 -12.46 -18.68 9.73
CA ALA A 155 -11.61 -17.99 10.69
C ALA A 155 -10.47 -18.87 11.21
N LYS A 156 -10.79 -20.07 11.72
CA LYS A 156 -9.76 -21.01 12.22
C LYS A 156 -8.82 -21.47 11.10
N ALA A 157 -9.33 -21.73 9.91
CA ALA A 157 -8.50 -22.09 8.76
C ALA A 157 -7.50 -20.98 8.38
N CYS A 158 -7.94 -19.71 8.39
CA CYS A 158 -7.06 -18.56 8.18
C CYS A 158 -6.03 -18.39 9.30
N ILE A 159 -6.42 -18.56 10.56
CA ILE A 159 -5.52 -18.47 11.71
C ILE A 159 -4.46 -19.57 11.67
N ASP A 160 -4.85 -20.82 11.38
CA ASP A 160 -3.92 -21.94 11.30
C ASP A 160 -2.95 -21.78 10.12
N PHE A 161 -3.44 -21.32 8.97
CA PHE A 161 -2.59 -20.97 7.83
C PHE A 161 -1.61 -19.85 8.19
N ALA A 162 -2.10 -18.76 8.79
CA ALA A 162 -1.27 -17.64 9.19
C ALA A 162 -0.17 -18.05 10.18
N SER A 163 -0.52 -18.89 11.16
CA SER A 163 0.42 -19.44 12.15
C SER A 163 1.49 -20.31 11.48
N LYS A 164 1.07 -21.20 10.57
CA LYS A 164 1.97 -22.09 9.82
C LYS A 164 2.93 -21.33 8.89
N HIS A 165 2.44 -20.30 8.20
CA HIS A 165 3.17 -19.53 7.18
C HIS A 165 3.73 -18.19 7.68
N HIS A 166 3.83 -18.03 9.00
CA HIS A 166 4.46 -16.87 9.64
C HIS A 166 3.84 -15.52 9.22
N LEU A 167 2.53 -15.49 8.99
CA LEU A 167 1.75 -14.26 8.92
C LEU A 167 1.44 -13.78 10.34
N GLN A 168 1.18 -12.49 10.50
CA GLN A 168 0.95 -11.89 11.82
C GLN A 168 -0.54 -11.65 12.06
N TYR A 169 -1.34 -11.51 11.00
CA TYR A 169 -2.72 -11.06 11.12
C TYR A 169 -3.68 -11.82 10.21
N VAL A 170 -4.91 -11.95 10.71
CA VAL A 170 -6.11 -12.25 9.92
C VAL A 170 -7.02 -11.03 9.98
N GLU A 171 -7.45 -10.56 8.82
CA GLU A 171 -8.42 -9.47 8.69
C GLU A 171 -9.80 -10.04 8.37
N PHE A 172 -10.84 -9.61 9.08
CA PHE A 172 -12.23 -9.96 8.79
C PHE A 172 -12.87 -8.80 8.03
N ASP A 173 -13.12 -9.06 6.75
CA ASP A 173 -13.59 -8.04 5.82
C ASP A 173 -15.10 -7.78 5.96
N ALA A 174 -15.65 -6.95 5.08
CA ALA A 174 -17.02 -6.48 5.12
C ALA A 174 -18.06 -7.60 5.28
N GLY A 175 -19.06 -7.34 6.14
CA GLY A 175 -20.21 -8.23 6.40
C GLY A 175 -20.30 -8.80 7.81
N TRP A 176 -19.25 -8.72 8.64
CA TRP A 176 -19.27 -9.37 9.96
C TRP A 176 -20.25 -8.74 10.97
N TYR A 177 -20.65 -7.48 10.75
CA TYR A 177 -21.58 -6.71 11.58
C TYR A 177 -22.87 -6.29 10.84
N GLY A 178 -23.13 -6.93 9.70
CA GLY A 178 -24.28 -6.70 8.83
C GLY A 178 -23.83 -6.13 7.49
N PRO A 179 -24.76 -5.81 6.58
CA PRO A 179 -24.43 -5.19 5.30
C PRO A 179 -23.70 -3.87 5.55
N GLU A 180 -22.45 -3.76 5.12
CA GLU A 180 -21.58 -2.64 5.50
C GLU A 180 -22.04 -1.28 4.96
N ASN A 181 -22.85 -1.31 3.90
CA ASN A 181 -23.43 -0.12 3.25
C ASN A 181 -24.79 0.29 3.83
N ASP A 182 -25.39 -0.52 4.70
CA ASP A 182 -26.64 -0.18 5.40
C ASP A 182 -26.34 0.74 6.59
N GLU A 183 -27.07 1.86 6.66
CA GLU A 183 -26.94 2.82 7.77
C GLU A 183 -27.42 2.27 9.10
N LYS A 184 -28.21 1.19 9.10
CA LYS A 184 -28.67 0.51 10.30
C LYS A 184 -27.65 -0.49 10.85
N SER A 185 -26.68 -0.91 10.04
CA SER A 185 -25.61 -1.81 10.48
C SER A 185 -24.71 -1.10 11.50
N GLY A 186 -24.44 -1.78 12.61
CA GLY A 186 -23.63 -1.26 13.71
C GLY A 186 -22.51 -2.22 14.06
N ALA A 187 -21.28 -1.73 14.05
CA ALA A 187 -20.07 -2.54 14.29
C ALA A 187 -19.79 -2.76 15.78
N LEU A 188 -20.85 -2.84 16.60
CA LEU A 188 -20.80 -3.01 18.05
C LEU A 188 -20.93 -4.48 18.49
N ALA A 189 -21.40 -5.35 17.59
CA ALA A 189 -21.56 -6.77 17.83
C ALA A 189 -21.53 -7.53 16.50
N VAL A 190 -21.32 -8.84 16.58
CA VAL A 190 -21.41 -9.72 15.41
C VAL A 190 -22.86 -9.83 14.96
N ASN A 191 -23.11 -9.55 13.68
CA ASN A 191 -24.41 -9.69 13.04
C ASN A 191 -24.19 -10.01 11.56
N VAL A 192 -23.72 -11.22 11.26
CA VAL A 192 -23.24 -11.58 9.92
C VAL A 192 -24.27 -11.27 8.83
N ASP A 193 -23.84 -10.58 7.78
CA ASP A 193 -24.65 -10.31 6.59
C ASP A 193 -25.00 -11.63 5.86
N PRO A 194 -26.29 -12.01 5.81
CA PRO A 194 -26.73 -13.25 5.17
C PRO A 194 -26.52 -13.28 3.64
N ALA A 195 -26.28 -12.12 3.01
CA ALA A 195 -25.90 -12.04 1.60
C ALA A 195 -24.44 -12.46 1.37
N ARG A 196 -23.57 -12.26 2.37
CA ARG A 196 -22.14 -12.58 2.29
C ARG A 196 -21.81 -13.96 2.84
N SER A 197 -22.50 -14.38 3.91
CA SER A 197 -22.19 -15.63 4.59
C SER A 197 -23.41 -16.28 5.25
N PRO A 198 -23.49 -17.63 5.27
CA PRO A 198 -24.47 -18.33 6.09
C PRO A 198 -24.15 -18.31 7.59
N GLY A 199 -22.94 -17.90 8.00
CA GLY A 199 -22.45 -18.08 9.36
C GLY A 199 -22.37 -19.56 9.79
N PRO A 200 -22.37 -19.84 11.11
CA PRO A 200 -22.21 -18.88 12.20
C PRO A 200 -20.77 -18.37 12.30
N LEU A 201 -20.60 -17.14 12.80
CA LEU A 201 -19.31 -16.57 13.19
C LEU A 201 -19.31 -16.31 14.70
N SER A 202 -18.44 -17.02 15.42
CA SER A 202 -18.07 -16.69 16.79
C SER A 202 -16.78 -15.86 16.75
N LEU A 203 -16.91 -14.54 16.63
CA LEU A 203 -15.76 -13.66 16.45
C LEU A 203 -14.83 -13.68 17.68
N GLN A 204 -15.39 -13.67 18.89
CA GLN A 204 -14.58 -13.71 20.11
C GLN A 204 -13.78 -15.03 20.21
N GLU A 205 -14.39 -16.16 19.85
CA GLU A 205 -13.68 -17.45 19.81
C GLU A 205 -12.54 -17.41 18.78
N ALA A 206 -12.75 -16.79 17.61
CA ALA A 206 -11.70 -16.62 16.61
C ALA A 206 -10.57 -15.72 17.11
N ILE A 207 -10.89 -14.60 17.79
CA ILE A 207 -9.89 -13.70 18.39
C ILE A 207 -9.07 -14.45 19.46
N ASP A 208 -9.73 -15.20 20.34
CA ASP A 208 -9.07 -15.97 21.40
C ASP A 208 -8.18 -17.07 20.82
N TYR A 209 -8.65 -17.78 19.79
CA TYR A 209 -7.86 -18.79 19.08
C TYR A 209 -6.66 -18.17 18.37
N GLY A 210 -6.84 -17.02 17.71
CA GLY A 210 -5.77 -16.24 17.11
C GLY A 210 -4.71 -15.88 18.14
N LYS A 211 -5.12 -15.34 19.30
CA LYS A 211 -4.22 -15.00 20.40
C LYS A 211 -3.41 -16.21 20.90
N GLN A 212 -4.02 -17.38 21.04
CA GLN A 212 -3.31 -18.62 21.42
C GLN A 212 -2.22 -19.01 20.41
N LYS A 213 -2.43 -18.69 19.12
CA LYS A 213 -1.50 -18.96 18.01
C LYS A 213 -0.54 -17.81 17.72
N GLY A 214 -0.63 -16.70 18.46
CA GLY A 214 0.17 -15.49 18.21
C GLY A 214 -0.28 -14.68 17.00
N ILE A 215 -1.52 -14.87 16.52
CA ILE A 215 -2.10 -14.18 15.37
C ILE A 215 -3.05 -13.08 15.84
N GLY A 216 -2.85 -11.86 15.33
CA GLY A 216 -3.71 -10.73 15.61
C GLY A 216 -4.94 -10.66 14.70
N THR A 217 -6.02 -10.09 15.21
CA THR A 217 -7.24 -9.84 14.44
C THR A 217 -7.32 -8.38 14.01
N ILE A 218 -7.65 -8.14 12.74
CA ILE A 218 -8.00 -6.83 12.18
C ILE A 218 -9.48 -6.89 11.76
N LEU A 219 -10.24 -5.83 12.01
CA LEU A 219 -11.65 -5.76 11.62
C LEU A 219 -11.89 -4.64 10.62
N TYR A 220 -12.55 -4.96 9.51
CA TYR A 220 -13.08 -3.96 8.60
C TYR A 220 -14.27 -3.21 9.20
N VAL A 221 -14.32 -1.89 9.01
CA VAL A 221 -15.50 -1.06 9.34
C VAL A 221 -15.66 0.03 8.28
N ASN A 222 -16.85 0.13 7.69
CA ASN A 222 -17.22 1.19 6.76
C ASN A 222 -17.36 2.55 7.49
N GLN A 223 -17.00 3.66 6.83
CA GLN A 223 -17.11 5.01 7.36
C GLN A 223 -18.49 5.33 7.91
N LYS A 224 -19.58 4.84 7.30
CA LYS A 224 -20.94 5.01 7.80
C LYS A 224 -21.07 4.61 9.28
N ALA A 225 -20.51 3.47 9.66
CA ALA A 225 -20.51 3.02 11.05
C ALA A 225 -19.46 3.78 11.89
N LEU A 226 -18.24 3.98 11.35
CA LEU A 226 -17.17 4.71 12.04
C LEU A 226 -17.64 6.11 12.48
N SER A 227 -18.23 6.90 11.60
CA SER A 227 -18.67 8.28 11.90
C SER A 227 -19.68 8.36 13.04
N ARG A 228 -20.44 7.29 13.30
CA ARG A 228 -21.42 7.23 14.39
C ARG A 228 -20.90 6.59 15.66
N GLN A 229 -19.96 5.64 15.53
CA GLN A 229 -19.64 4.69 16.60
C GLN A 229 -18.17 4.66 16.98
N LEU A 230 -17.30 5.45 16.34
CA LEU A 230 -15.84 5.41 16.54
C LEU A 230 -15.45 5.40 18.03
N ASP A 231 -15.96 6.35 18.81
CA ASP A 231 -15.62 6.49 20.24
C ASP A 231 -16.11 5.32 21.10
N THR A 232 -17.08 4.53 20.62
CA THR A 232 -17.58 3.33 21.29
C THR A 232 -16.85 2.08 20.83
N ILE A 233 -16.58 1.93 19.53
CA ILE A 233 -15.95 0.71 18.99
C ILE A 233 -14.47 0.59 19.42
N LEU A 234 -13.74 1.70 19.57
CA LEU A 234 -12.31 1.64 19.87
C LEU A 234 -12.01 0.99 21.24
N PRO A 235 -12.62 1.43 22.37
CA PRO A 235 -12.44 0.73 23.64
C PRO A 235 -13.02 -0.69 23.63
N LEU A 236 -14.11 -0.92 22.90
CA LEU A 236 -14.72 -2.24 22.76
C LEU A 236 -13.76 -3.22 22.06
N TYR A 237 -13.19 -2.84 20.93
CA TYR A 237 -12.27 -3.67 20.14
C TYR A 237 -10.98 -3.92 20.90
N GLN A 238 -10.47 -2.91 21.63
CA GLN A 238 -9.38 -3.08 22.56
C GLN A 238 -9.70 -4.16 23.61
N SER A 239 -10.92 -4.13 24.18
CA SER A 239 -11.37 -5.12 25.18
C SER A 239 -11.52 -6.53 24.61
N TRP A 240 -11.94 -6.66 23.35
CA TRP A 240 -12.01 -7.95 22.65
C TRP A 240 -10.62 -8.51 22.33
N GLY A 241 -9.59 -7.65 22.25
CA GLY A 241 -8.22 -8.03 21.94
C GLY A 241 -7.81 -7.81 20.48
N VAL A 242 -8.64 -7.12 19.70
CA VAL A 242 -8.39 -6.70 18.31
C VAL A 242 -7.09 -5.88 18.23
N LYS A 243 -6.34 -6.03 17.14
CA LYS A 243 -5.05 -5.36 16.92
C LYS A 243 -5.12 -4.15 16.01
N GLY A 244 -6.18 -4.05 15.21
CA GLY A 244 -6.47 -2.84 14.49
C GLY A 244 -7.72 -2.89 13.64
N VAL A 245 -7.93 -1.82 12.88
CA VAL A 245 -9.16 -1.57 12.14
C VAL A 245 -8.80 -1.16 10.73
N LYS A 246 -9.49 -1.75 9.75
CA LYS A 246 -9.45 -1.35 8.35
C LYS A 246 -10.65 -0.45 8.07
N PHE A 247 -10.42 0.82 7.75
CA PHE A 247 -11.47 1.76 7.40
C PHE A 247 -11.83 1.61 5.93
N GLY A 248 -13.11 1.52 5.61
CA GLY A 248 -13.60 1.43 4.23
C GLY A 248 -14.65 2.47 3.86
N PHE A 249 -14.80 2.69 2.56
CA PHE A 249 -15.55 3.75 1.90
C PHE A 249 -15.36 5.13 2.56
N VAL A 250 -14.11 5.49 2.86
CA VAL A 250 -13.83 6.78 3.49
C VAL A 250 -13.97 7.94 2.51
N HIS A 251 -14.63 9.00 2.95
CA HIS A 251 -14.67 10.26 2.26
C HIS A 251 -13.33 10.98 2.42
N VAL A 252 -12.82 11.53 1.32
CA VAL A 252 -11.57 12.30 1.29
C VAL A 252 -11.80 13.62 0.55
N GLY A 253 -10.82 14.53 0.62
CA GLY A 253 -10.85 15.76 -0.15
C GLY A 253 -11.09 17.01 0.69
N SER A 254 -12.23 17.12 1.36
CA SER A 254 -12.54 18.31 2.17
C SER A 254 -11.65 18.44 3.41
N GLN A 255 -11.57 19.65 3.95
CA GLN A 255 -10.90 19.90 5.24
C GLN A 255 -11.49 19.03 6.35
N GLU A 256 -12.82 18.94 6.40
CA GLU A 256 -13.56 18.15 7.40
C GLU A 256 -13.19 16.67 7.34
N ASN A 257 -13.19 16.09 6.14
CA ASN A 257 -12.86 14.68 5.93
C ASN A 257 -11.42 14.37 6.33
N THR A 258 -10.47 15.24 5.94
CA THR A 258 -9.06 15.09 6.31
C THR A 258 -8.90 15.14 7.83
N ARG A 259 -9.50 16.15 8.47
CA ARG A 259 -9.48 16.30 9.94
C ARG A 259 -10.10 15.10 10.65
N TRP A 260 -11.27 14.64 10.19
CA TRP A 260 -11.98 13.50 10.79
C TRP A 260 -11.14 12.23 10.70
N LEU A 261 -10.59 11.93 9.52
CA LEU A 261 -9.82 10.71 9.29
C LEU A 261 -8.54 10.69 10.14
N HIS A 262 -7.84 11.82 10.20
CA HIS A 262 -6.63 11.93 11.01
C HIS A 262 -6.93 11.89 12.51
N GLU A 263 -8.03 12.49 12.97
CA GLU A 263 -8.48 12.34 14.35
C GLU A 263 -8.88 10.89 14.67
N ALA A 264 -9.48 10.17 13.71
CA ALA A 264 -9.81 8.77 13.90
C ALA A 264 -8.55 7.91 14.11
N VAL A 265 -7.47 8.18 13.37
CA VAL A 265 -6.15 7.55 13.58
C VAL A 265 -5.60 7.89 14.98
N ARG A 266 -5.70 9.15 15.44
CA ARG A 266 -5.26 9.54 16.80
C ARG A 266 -6.03 8.80 17.88
N LYS A 267 -7.35 8.74 17.74
CA LYS A 267 -8.23 8.02 18.66
C LYS A 267 -7.88 6.53 18.71
N ALA A 268 -7.66 5.90 17.56
CA ALA A 268 -7.20 4.51 17.51
C ALA A 268 -5.86 4.31 18.24
N ALA A 269 -4.92 5.25 18.12
CA ALA A 269 -3.65 5.20 18.83
C ALA A 269 -3.82 5.22 20.36
N ARG A 270 -4.77 6.01 20.90
CA ARG A 270 -5.10 6.04 22.34
C ARG A 270 -5.55 4.68 22.87
N HIS A 271 -6.11 3.83 22.01
CA HIS A 271 -6.55 2.47 22.32
C HIS A 271 -5.57 1.39 21.87
N ARG A 272 -4.35 1.76 21.44
CA ARG A 272 -3.33 0.84 20.90
C ARG A 272 -3.84 -0.01 19.74
N LEU A 273 -4.63 0.60 18.86
CA LEU A 273 -5.12 0.01 17.62
C LEU A 273 -4.38 0.59 16.42
N MET A 274 -3.90 -0.31 15.56
CA MET A 274 -3.33 0.04 14.26
C MET A 274 -4.44 0.26 13.23
N VAL A 275 -4.14 1.03 12.19
CA VAL A 275 -5.14 1.47 11.20
C VAL A 275 -4.63 1.21 9.79
N ASP A 276 -5.52 0.69 8.96
CA ASP A 276 -5.44 0.65 7.51
C ASP A 276 -6.59 1.48 6.94
N ILE A 277 -6.35 2.29 5.91
CA ILE A 277 -7.35 3.17 5.31
C ILE A 277 -7.51 2.82 3.83
N HIS A 278 -8.65 2.26 3.45
CA HIS A 278 -8.94 1.91 2.06
C HIS A 278 -9.57 3.08 1.29
N ASP A 279 -9.83 2.85 0.00
CA ASP A 279 -10.43 3.73 -1.00
C ASP A 279 -9.48 4.82 -1.56
N GLU A 280 -9.89 6.08 -1.50
CA GLU A 280 -9.25 7.20 -2.22
C GLU A 280 -8.17 7.92 -1.39
N TYR A 281 -7.87 7.46 -0.16
CA TYR A 281 -6.91 8.13 0.71
C TYR A 281 -5.46 7.95 0.20
N ARG A 282 -4.85 9.05 -0.26
CA ARG A 282 -3.40 9.11 -0.56
C ARG A 282 -2.63 9.76 0.59
N PRO A 283 -1.56 9.13 1.10
CA PRO A 283 -0.83 9.63 2.25
C PRO A 283 -0.07 10.93 1.93
N THR A 284 0.20 11.70 2.97
CA THR A 284 0.99 12.95 2.93
C THR A 284 2.07 12.98 4.02
N GLY A 285 2.43 11.80 4.53
CA GLY A 285 3.46 11.58 5.56
C GLY A 285 2.95 11.56 7.01
N TYR A 286 1.64 11.60 7.24
CA TYR A 286 1.03 11.57 8.58
C TYR A 286 1.42 10.34 9.42
N SER A 287 1.86 9.25 8.78
CA SER A 287 2.41 8.07 9.43
C SER A 287 3.71 8.34 10.22
N ARG A 288 4.42 9.44 9.95
CA ARG A 288 5.53 9.88 10.81
C ARG A 288 5.02 10.33 12.19
N THR A 289 3.95 11.12 12.19
CA THR A 289 3.34 11.68 13.41
C THR A 289 2.56 10.60 14.16
N TYR A 290 1.86 9.72 13.44
CA TYR A 290 1.09 8.60 13.98
C TYR A 290 1.47 7.29 13.28
N PRO A 291 2.53 6.60 13.74
CA PRO A 291 3.02 5.37 13.12
C PRO A 291 2.07 4.17 13.26
N ASN A 292 0.93 4.32 13.96
CA ASN A 292 -0.13 3.31 13.96
C ASN A 292 -0.98 3.34 12.68
N LEU A 293 -0.85 4.37 11.83
CA LEU A 293 -1.32 4.32 10.44
C LEU A 293 -0.36 3.44 9.63
N MET A 294 -0.73 2.18 9.47
CA MET A 294 0.17 1.13 8.97
C MET A 294 0.26 1.14 7.45
N THR A 295 -0.87 1.31 6.77
CA THR A 295 -0.93 1.37 5.32
C THR A 295 -2.26 2.00 4.88
N GLN A 296 -2.43 2.10 3.56
CA GLN A 296 -3.65 2.54 2.92
C GLN A 296 -3.73 1.97 1.52
N GLU A 297 -4.94 1.85 0.97
CA GLU A 297 -5.16 1.58 -0.44
C GLU A 297 -4.66 2.79 -1.24
N GLY A 298 -5.55 3.69 -1.70
CA GLY A 298 -5.14 4.89 -2.43
C GLY A 298 -4.20 4.59 -3.62
N ILE A 299 -4.26 3.38 -4.14
CA ILE A 299 -3.38 2.74 -5.10
C ILE A 299 -4.27 1.84 -5.96
N ARG A 300 -3.96 1.73 -7.25
CA ARG A 300 -4.63 0.75 -8.11
C ARG A 300 -4.08 -0.65 -7.84
N GLY A 301 -4.50 -1.25 -6.74
CA GLY A 301 -4.02 -2.55 -6.23
C GLY A 301 -4.44 -3.74 -7.09
N ASP A 302 -4.10 -4.95 -6.64
CA ASP A 302 -4.41 -6.19 -7.37
C ASP A 302 -5.93 -6.45 -7.47
N GLU A 303 -6.75 -5.81 -6.64
CA GLU A 303 -8.21 -5.76 -6.76
C GLU A 303 -8.69 -5.19 -8.12
N GLU A 304 -7.97 -4.20 -8.63
CA GLU A 304 -8.18 -3.56 -9.93
C GLU A 304 -7.39 -4.28 -11.05
N SER A 305 -6.52 -5.19 -10.65
CA SER A 305 -5.71 -6.05 -11.51
C SER A 305 -4.87 -5.32 -12.57
N PRO A 306 -3.99 -4.39 -12.15
CA PRO A 306 -3.02 -3.78 -13.07
C PRO A 306 -2.07 -4.82 -13.64
N ASP A 307 -1.70 -4.61 -14.90
CA ASP A 307 -0.58 -5.30 -15.54
C ASP A 307 0.76 -4.76 -15.01
N ASN A 308 1.89 -5.37 -15.42
CA ASN A 308 3.20 -4.91 -14.96
C ASN A 308 3.50 -3.49 -15.43
N HIS A 309 3.03 -3.05 -16.60
CA HIS A 309 3.22 -1.68 -17.08
C HIS A 309 2.65 -0.66 -16.08
N GLN A 310 1.39 -0.82 -15.66
CA GLN A 310 0.76 0.08 -14.70
C GLN A 310 1.39 -0.02 -13.31
N VAL A 311 1.83 -1.19 -12.87
CA VAL A 311 2.56 -1.34 -11.60
C VAL A 311 3.93 -0.64 -11.65
N LEU A 312 4.64 -0.73 -12.76
CA LEU A 312 5.93 -0.07 -12.96
C LEU A 312 5.79 1.46 -12.98
N ILE A 313 4.67 2.00 -13.47
CA ILE A 313 4.35 3.42 -13.30
C ILE A 313 4.08 3.73 -11.81
N THR A 314 3.29 2.89 -11.15
CA THR A 314 2.89 3.06 -9.74
C THR A 314 4.09 3.12 -8.78
N ILE A 315 5.11 2.28 -8.99
CA ILE A 315 6.36 2.25 -8.20
C ILE A 315 7.07 3.61 -8.20
N PHE A 316 7.08 4.33 -9.33
CA PHE A 316 7.77 5.60 -9.47
C PHE A 316 6.84 6.81 -9.43
N THR A 317 5.56 6.64 -9.10
CA THR A 317 4.58 7.73 -8.97
C THR A 317 3.91 7.66 -7.59
N ARG A 318 2.86 6.87 -7.43
CA ARG A 318 2.10 6.73 -6.17
C ARG A 318 2.98 6.35 -4.98
N MET A 319 3.98 5.48 -5.16
CA MET A 319 4.82 5.05 -4.04
C MET A 319 5.77 6.14 -3.53
N ILE A 320 5.93 7.26 -4.25
CA ILE A 320 6.60 8.45 -3.72
C ILE A 320 5.82 9.01 -2.53
N ALA A 321 4.48 8.90 -2.48
CA ALA A 321 3.68 9.42 -1.37
C ALA A 321 3.88 8.66 -0.04
N GLY A 322 4.40 7.44 -0.09
CA GLY A 322 4.54 6.53 1.05
C GLY A 322 3.90 5.17 0.80
N ALA A 323 3.68 4.40 1.88
CA ALA A 323 3.17 3.03 1.83
C ALA A 323 1.90 2.87 0.98
N GLY A 324 1.65 1.67 0.48
CA GLY A 324 0.46 1.36 -0.29
C GLY A 324 0.10 -0.12 -0.18
N ASP A 325 -1.15 -0.40 0.14
CA ASP A 325 -1.69 -1.74 0.19
C ASP A 325 -2.04 -2.23 -1.21
N GLN A 326 -1.13 -2.98 -1.81
CA GLN A 326 -1.32 -3.59 -3.13
C GLN A 326 -2.31 -4.76 -3.10
N THR A 327 -2.62 -5.32 -1.93
CA THR A 327 -3.46 -6.51 -1.78
C THR A 327 -3.01 -7.70 -2.65
N ASN A 328 -1.73 -8.09 -2.51
CA ASN A 328 -1.02 -9.04 -3.39
C ASN A 328 -1.79 -10.35 -3.58
N CYS A 329 -2.09 -10.69 -4.84
CA CYS A 329 -2.69 -11.97 -5.22
C CYS A 329 -1.63 -12.99 -5.61
N TYR A 330 -1.89 -14.28 -5.37
CA TYR A 330 -0.95 -15.32 -5.78
C TYR A 330 -1.56 -16.48 -6.57
N PHE A 331 -2.63 -17.14 -6.10
CA PHE A 331 -3.26 -18.25 -6.84
C PHE A 331 -4.47 -17.84 -7.67
N ALA A 332 -5.06 -16.67 -7.37
CA ALA A 332 -6.25 -16.19 -8.04
C ALA A 332 -6.10 -16.16 -9.56
N PRO A 333 -7.09 -16.62 -10.34
CA PRO A 333 -7.01 -16.65 -11.81
C PRO A 333 -6.67 -15.29 -12.44
N ARG A 334 -6.98 -14.19 -11.75
CA ARG A 334 -6.60 -12.83 -12.15
C ARG A 334 -5.10 -12.59 -12.22
N VAL A 335 -4.27 -13.39 -11.55
CA VAL A 335 -2.81 -13.25 -11.62
C VAL A 335 -2.31 -13.34 -13.06
N ALA A 336 -2.96 -14.15 -13.92
CA ALA A 336 -2.61 -14.29 -15.33
C ALA A 336 -2.71 -12.98 -16.14
N LYS A 337 -3.58 -12.04 -15.76
CA LYS A 337 -3.64 -10.70 -16.40
C LYS A 337 -2.70 -9.68 -15.75
N MET A 338 -2.19 -9.97 -14.57
CA MET A 338 -1.33 -9.07 -13.79
C MET A 338 0.17 -9.36 -13.97
N GLY A 339 0.54 -10.33 -14.81
CA GLY A 339 1.91 -10.79 -15.02
C GLY A 339 2.04 -12.28 -14.72
N SER A 340 3.12 -12.65 -14.02
CA SER A 340 3.39 -14.02 -13.56
C SER A 340 3.32 -14.15 -12.04
N HIS A 341 3.35 -15.38 -11.53
CA HIS A 341 3.53 -15.64 -10.10
C HIS A 341 4.83 -15.03 -9.56
N VAL A 342 5.92 -15.08 -10.33
CA VAL A 342 7.18 -14.42 -9.97
C VAL A 342 7.07 -12.90 -9.99
N SER A 343 6.25 -12.34 -10.88
CA SER A 343 5.94 -10.90 -10.85
C SER A 343 5.24 -10.55 -9.54
N GLN A 344 4.33 -11.39 -9.06
CA GLN A 344 3.66 -11.15 -7.77
C GLN A 344 4.62 -11.22 -6.58
N MET A 345 5.59 -12.13 -6.59
CA MET A 345 6.69 -12.13 -5.62
C MET A 345 7.53 -10.85 -5.69
N ALA A 346 7.88 -10.40 -6.89
CA ALA A 346 8.66 -9.18 -7.07
C ALA A 346 7.89 -7.92 -6.61
N LYS A 347 6.58 -7.83 -6.92
CA LYS A 347 5.69 -6.77 -6.44
C LYS A 347 5.66 -6.69 -4.91
N ALA A 348 5.63 -7.84 -4.25
CA ALA A 348 5.65 -7.95 -2.79
C ALA A 348 6.96 -7.42 -2.16
N ILE A 349 8.05 -7.27 -2.91
CA ILE A 349 9.27 -6.58 -2.47
C ILE A 349 9.26 -5.11 -2.92
N CYS A 350 8.88 -4.83 -4.17
CA CYS A 350 8.98 -3.50 -4.74
C CYS A 350 7.99 -2.52 -4.11
N ILE A 351 6.78 -2.96 -3.79
CA ILE A 351 5.72 -2.12 -3.21
C ILE A 351 5.79 -2.23 -1.68
N TYR A 352 6.15 -1.12 -1.05
CA TYR A 352 6.31 -1.06 0.40
C TYR A 352 4.96 -0.93 1.12
N SER A 353 4.68 -1.85 2.05
CA SER A 353 3.54 -1.79 2.94
C SER A 353 3.88 -2.42 4.31
N PRO A 354 3.86 -1.66 5.42
CA PRO A 354 4.07 -2.19 6.78
C PRO A 354 3.08 -3.29 7.18
N TRP A 355 1.82 -3.15 6.77
CA TRP A 355 0.85 -4.23 6.73
C TRP A 355 0.69 -4.69 5.30
N GLN A 356 1.24 -5.86 5.00
CA GLN A 356 1.25 -6.37 3.64
C GLN A 356 0.20 -7.46 3.51
N PHE A 357 -0.90 -7.14 2.84
CA PHE A 357 -1.92 -8.12 2.51
C PHE A 357 -1.41 -9.05 1.41
N LEU A 358 -1.47 -10.34 1.70
CA LEU A 358 -1.09 -11.41 0.80
C LEU A 358 -2.30 -12.31 0.59
N TYR A 359 -2.33 -12.98 -0.57
CA TYR A 359 -3.37 -13.95 -0.89
C TYR A 359 -4.79 -13.33 -0.93
N TRP A 360 -4.93 -12.08 -1.38
CA TRP A 360 -6.16 -11.28 -1.24
C TRP A 360 -7.45 -11.90 -1.80
N TYR A 361 -7.31 -12.71 -2.86
CA TYR A 361 -8.40 -13.49 -3.47
C TYR A 361 -8.16 -15.00 -3.40
N ASP A 362 -7.36 -15.44 -2.43
CA ASP A 362 -7.15 -16.84 -2.14
C ASP A 362 -7.63 -17.13 -0.71
N ARG A 363 -7.99 -18.39 -0.45
CA ARG A 363 -8.38 -18.89 0.87
C ARG A 363 -7.58 -20.13 1.23
N PRO A 364 -7.29 -20.37 2.50
CA PRO A 364 -6.65 -21.61 2.92
C PRO A 364 -7.51 -22.84 2.63
N GLN A 365 -6.84 -24.00 2.57
CA GLN A 365 -7.52 -25.29 2.57
C GLN A 365 -8.37 -25.45 3.85
N GLY A 366 -9.55 -26.04 3.73
CA GLY A 366 -10.48 -26.23 4.86
C GLY A 366 -11.36 -25.02 5.18
N SER A 367 -11.04 -23.83 4.65
CA SER A 367 -11.96 -22.69 4.66
C SER A 367 -13.17 -22.98 3.76
N PRO A 368 -14.42 -22.63 4.13
CA PRO A 368 -15.56 -22.77 3.24
C PRO A 368 -15.51 -21.74 2.10
N ILE A 369 -16.45 -21.85 1.16
CA ILE A 369 -16.65 -20.87 0.08
C ILE A 369 -17.62 -19.81 0.59
N GLY A 370 -17.31 -18.52 0.36
CA GLY A 370 -18.21 -17.42 0.68
C GLY A 370 -19.45 -17.42 -0.22
N LYS A 371 -20.56 -16.83 0.26
CA LYS A 371 -21.83 -16.83 -0.48
C LYS A 371 -21.97 -15.65 -1.45
N GLY A 372 -21.21 -14.57 -1.23
CA GLY A 372 -21.25 -13.35 -2.04
C GLY A 372 -20.18 -12.34 -1.66
N GLY A 373 -20.12 -11.22 -2.38
CA GLY A 373 -19.14 -10.15 -2.18
C GLY A 373 -17.76 -10.43 -2.82
N ALA A 374 -16.87 -9.43 -2.73
CA ALA A 374 -15.50 -9.55 -3.22
C ALA A 374 -14.76 -10.64 -2.43
N GLY A 375 -14.35 -11.72 -3.09
CA GLY A 375 -13.70 -12.88 -2.46
C GLY A 375 -14.56 -14.15 -2.37
N ALA A 376 -15.85 -14.10 -2.75
CA ALA A 376 -16.70 -15.30 -2.80
C ALA A 376 -16.17 -16.38 -3.77
N THR A 377 -15.45 -15.97 -4.81
CA THR A 377 -14.81 -16.85 -5.80
C THR A 377 -13.35 -17.15 -5.48
N ALA A 378 -12.91 -16.96 -4.24
CA ALA A 378 -11.51 -17.12 -3.85
C ALA A 378 -10.98 -18.53 -4.15
N SER A 379 -9.82 -18.58 -4.80
CA SER A 379 -9.07 -19.81 -5.08
C SER A 379 -8.51 -20.42 -3.80
N VAL A 380 -8.19 -21.71 -3.83
CA VAL A 380 -7.57 -22.38 -2.68
C VAL A 380 -6.06 -22.26 -2.77
N ILE A 381 -5.43 -21.78 -1.70
CA ILE A 381 -3.98 -21.77 -1.54
C ILE A 381 -3.47 -23.21 -1.51
N LYS A 382 -2.51 -23.53 -2.38
CA LYS A 382 -1.87 -24.85 -2.41
C LYS A 382 -0.55 -24.84 -1.66
N GLU A 383 -0.31 -25.93 -0.93
CA GLU A 383 0.94 -26.18 -0.21
C GLU A 383 2.03 -26.58 -1.19
N ILE A 384 2.79 -25.59 -1.66
CA ILE A 384 3.86 -25.77 -2.65
C ILE A 384 5.15 -25.09 -2.18
N PRO A 385 6.33 -25.51 -2.68
CA PRO A 385 7.62 -24.96 -2.25
C PRO A 385 7.76 -23.45 -2.40
N ASP A 386 7.05 -22.86 -3.36
CA ASP A 386 7.07 -21.43 -3.65
C ASP A 386 6.65 -20.56 -2.46
N LEU A 387 5.78 -21.07 -1.57
CA LEU A 387 5.30 -20.34 -0.40
C LEU A 387 6.42 -19.94 0.56
N SER A 388 7.56 -20.67 0.53
CA SER A 388 8.76 -20.33 1.30
C SER A 388 9.27 -18.92 1.04
N PHE A 389 8.96 -18.34 -0.13
CA PHE A 389 9.20 -16.92 -0.41
C PHE A 389 8.43 -16.00 0.55
N TYR A 390 7.11 -16.19 0.64
CA TYR A 390 6.23 -15.37 1.46
C TYR A 390 6.42 -15.62 2.96
N ASP A 391 6.72 -16.86 3.35
CA ASP A 391 7.08 -17.22 4.72
C ASP A 391 8.27 -16.37 5.20
N ALA A 392 9.26 -16.21 4.33
CA ALA A 392 10.48 -15.45 4.58
C ALA A 392 10.35 -13.93 4.44
N LEU A 393 9.30 -13.44 3.75
CA LEU A 393 9.18 -12.03 3.37
C LEU A 393 8.93 -11.11 4.58
N PRO A 394 9.81 -10.12 4.83
CA PRO A 394 9.56 -9.01 5.75
C PRO A 394 8.62 -7.97 5.14
N THR A 395 7.99 -7.15 5.98
CA THR A 395 7.14 -6.02 5.55
C THR A 395 7.75 -4.65 5.89
N VAL A 396 8.82 -4.64 6.67
CA VAL A 396 9.60 -3.45 7.02
C VAL A 396 11.08 -3.73 6.88
N TRP A 397 11.82 -2.68 6.54
CA TRP A 397 13.17 -2.79 5.99
C TRP A 397 14.12 -1.85 6.72
N ASP A 398 15.38 -2.26 6.85
CA ASP A 398 16.44 -1.48 7.48
C ASP A 398 17.27 -0.70 6.45
N ASP A 399 17.20 -1.09 5.17
CA ASP A 399 17.80 -0.37 4.03
C ASP A 399 16.99 -0.68 2.75
N THR A 400 16.97 0.25 1.81
CA THR A 400 16.35 0.11 0.49
C THR A 400 17.25 0.74 -0.56
N LYS A 401 17.44 0.02 -1.66
CA LYS A 401 18.21 0.47 -2.83
C LYS A 401 17.37 0.25 -4.08
N VAL A 402 17.10 1.34 -4.80
CA VAL A 402 16.60 1.24 -6.17
C VAL A 402 17.80 1.04 -7.08
N ILE A 403 17.93 -0.16 -7.65
CA ILE A 403 19.11 -0.55 -8.44
C ILE A 403 18.99 0.00 -9.86
N GLU A 404 17.81 -0.13 -10.46
CA GLU A 404 17.49 0.43 -11.77
C GLU A 404 15.98 0.67 -11.88
N GLY A 405 15.58 1.60 -12.74
CA GLY A 405 14.18 1.95 -12.92
C GLY A 405 13.92 2.81 -14.15
N ALA A 406 12.95 2.39 -14.96
CA ALA A 406 12.35 3.16 -16.03
C ALA A 406 10.83 3.07 -15.93
N ILE A 407 10.16 4.23 -15.84
CA ILE A 407 8.72 4.32 -15.53
C ILE A 407 7.91 3.58 -16.59
N GLY A 408 7.09 2.61 -16.17
CA GLY A 408 6.28 1.76 -17.06
C GLY A 408 7.05 0.63 -17.77
N GLU A 409 8.38 0.59 -17.67
CA GLU A 409 9.20 -0.36 -18.42
C GLU A 409 9.85 -1.44 -17.56
N TYR A 410 10.59 -1.07 -16.52
CA TYR A 410 11.22 -2.01 -15.59
C TYR A 410 11.63 -1.37 -14.28
N ALA A 411 11.81 -2.18 -13.24
CA ALA A 411 12.34 -1.75 -11.95
C ALA A 411 13.04 -2.92 -11.26
N THR A 412 14.16 -2.64 -10.58
CA THR A 412 14.80 -3.60 -9.66
C THR A 412 15.09 -2.90 -8.33
N ILE A 413 14.52 -3.44 -7.25
CA ILE A 413 14.64 -2.88 -5.91
C ILE A 413 15.20 -3.96 -4.98
N ALA A 414 16.25 -3.62 -4.25
CA ALA A 414 16.85 -4.44 -3.20
C ALA A 414 16.53 -3.84 -1.83
N ARG A 415 16.05 -4.66 -0.89
CA ARG A 415 15.74 -4.24 0.48
C ARG A 415 16.43 -5.15 1.48
N ARG A 416 16.90 -4.59 2.59
CA ARG A 416 17.59 -5.34 3.64
C ARG A 416 16.73 -5.45 4.89
N LYS A 417 16.70 -6.64 5.51
CA LYS A 417 16.21 -6.83 6.87
C LYS A 417 17.22 -7.65 7.67
N GLY A 418 17.78 -7.06 8.73
CA GLY A 418 18.91 -7.64 9.45
C GLY A 418 20.10 -7.84 8.50
N ASN A 419 20.50 -9.10 8.32
CA ASN A 419 21.59 -9.47 7.40
C ASN A 419 21.10 -9.96 6.03
N ASP A 420 19.79 -10.12 5.85
CA ASP A 420 19.18 -10.72 4.68
C ASP A 420 18.78 -9.64 3.67
N TRP A 421 19.03 -9.89 2.39
CA TRP A 421 18.61 -9.02 1.29
C TRP A 421 17.51 -9.68 0.47
N PHE A 422 16.55 -8.87 0.05
CA PHE A 422 15.42 -9.26 -0.77
C PHE A 422 15.43 -8.40 -2.02
N VAL A 423 15.43 -9.02 -3.19
CA VAL A 423 15.47 -8.31 -4.47
C VAL A 423 14.23 -8.66 -5.29
N GLY A 424 13.48 -7.64 -5.69
CA GLY A 424 12.37 -7.77 -6.64
C GLY A 424 12.76 -7.06 -7.94
N SER A 425 12.52 -7.72 -9.07
CA SER A 425 12.66 -7.14 -10.40
C SER A 425 11.38 -7.35 -11.20
N LEU A 426 10.90 -6.31 -11.87
CA LEU A 426 9.73 -6.35 -12.75
C LEU A 426 10.10 -5.83 -14.12
N THR A 427 9.44 -6.35 -15.15
CA THR A 427 9.56 -5.83 -16.51
C THR A 427 8.23 -5.90 -17.25
N ASN A 428 7.97 -4.89 -18.08
CA ASN A 428 6.88 -4.89 -19.04
C ASN A 428 7.27 -5.63 -20.32
N GLN A 429 8.47 -5.39 -20.86
CA GLN A 429 9.02 -6.06 -22.05
C GLN A 429 10.09 -7.09 -21.71
N GLU A 430 10.34 -8.03 -22.61
CA GLU A 430 11.44 -8.98 -22.41
C GLU A 430 12.79 -8.26 -22.38
N ARG A 431 13.65 -8.61 -21.41
CA ARG A 431 14.98 -8.01 -21.28
C ARG A 431 16.02 -8.94 -20.65
N SER A 432 17.28 -8.60 -20.86
CA SER A 432 18.41 -9.18 -20.15
C SER A 432 18.78 -8.29 -18.97
N LEU A 433 18.66 -8.82 -17.76
CA LEU A 433 19.09 -8.18 -16.51
C LEU A 433 20.55 -8.54 -16.22
N ALA A 434 21.38 -7.55 -15.92
CA ALA A 434 22.73 -7.72 -15.40
C ALA A 434 22.82 -7.05 -14.01
N LEU A 435 22.44 -7.79 -12.97
CA LEU A 435 22.32 -7.29 -11.61
C LEU A 435 23.65 -7.39 -10.86
N SER A 436 24.28 -6.24 -10.59
CA SER A 436 25.41 -6.14 -9.66
C SER A 436 24.92 -6.38 -8.23
N LEU A 437 25.64 -7.22 -7.47
CA LEU A 437 25.38 -7.46 -6.04
C LEU A 437 26.37 -6.71 -5.13
N ASP A 438 26.95 -5.61 -5.61
CA ASP A 438 27.95 -4.81 -4.89
C ASP A 438 27.44 -4.17 -3.58
N PHE A 439 26.12 -4.12 -3.39
CA PHE A 439 25.48 -3.70 -2.15
C PHE A 439 25.63 -4.70 -0.99
N LEU A 440 26.11 -5.92 -1.25
CA LEU A 440 26.42 -6.92 -0.23
C LEU A 440 27.74 -6.61 0.51
N ASP A 441 27.88 -7.08 1.76
CA ASP A 441 29.15 -6.93 2.50
C ASP A 441 30.27 -7.71 1.80
N LYS A 442 31.33 -7.00 1.38
CA LYS A 442 32.49 -7.53 0.65
C LYS A 442 33.23 -8.66 1.39
N ARG A 443 33.06 -8.76 2.72
CA ARG A 443 33.74 -9.76 3.56
C ARG A 443 32.92 -11.04 3.75
N ARG A 444 31.67 -11.07 3.28
CA ARG A 444 30.76 -12.20 3.46
C ARG A 444 30.53 -12.94 2.16
N LYS A 445 30.25 -14.23 2.30
CA LYS A 445 29.64 -15.04 1.24
C LYS A 445 28.16 -15.18 1.55
N TYR A 446 27.38 -15.40 0.51
CA TYR A 446 25.94 -15.51 0.63
C TYR A 446 25.41 -16.70 -0.18
N GLU A 447 24.26 -17.24 0.22
CA GLU A 447 23.40 -18.07 -0.60
C GLU A 447 22.22 -17.22 -1.09
N ALA A 448 22.06 -17.13 -2.41
CA ALA A 448 20.92 -16.52 -3.06
C ALA A 448 19.92 -17.61 -3.46
N VAL A 449 18.69 -17.53 -2.96
CA VAL A 449 17.53 -18.29 -3.45
C VAL A 449 16.82 -17.41 -4.47
N ILE A 450 16.79 -17.86 -5.72
CA ILE A 450 16.31 -17.11 -6.89
C ILE A 450 15.04 -17.77 -7.41
N TYR A 451 14.00 -16.95 -7.61
CA TYR A 451 12.69 -17.33 -8.12
C TYR A 451 12.53 -16.73 -9.53
N THR A 452 12.38 -17.59 -10.54
CA THR A 452 12.23 -17.21 -11.95
C THR A 452 11.11 -17.99 -12.61
N ASP A 453 10.47 -17.41 -13.63
CA ASP A 453 9.43 -18.09 -14.39
C ASP A 453 10.02 -19.15 -15.33
N ASN A 454 9.46 -20.35 -15.30
CA ASN A 454 9.77 -21.42 -16.22
C ASN A 454 8.49 -22.14 -16.69
N ALA A 455 7.97 -21.71 -17.84
CA ALA A 455 6.80 -22.26 -18.50
C ALA A 455 6.83 -23.78 -18.73
N SER A 456 8.01 -24.42 -18.78
CA SER A 456 8.15 -25.87 -18.97
C SER A 456 7.91 -26.68 -17.69
N LEU A 457 7.83 -26.04 -16.51
CA LEU A 457 7.51 -26.74 -15.26
C LEU A 457 6.06 -27.23 -15.26
N PRO A 458 5.77 -28.42 -14.68
CA PRO A 458 4.40 -28.91 -14.57
C PRO A 458 3.60 -28.19 -13.48
N SER A 459 4.26 -27.45 -12.57
CA SER A 459 3.58 -26.66 -11.54
C SER A 459 2.62 -25.64 -12.15
N GLU A 460 1.54 -25.31 -11.46
CA GLU A 460 0.60 -24.28 -11.92
C GLU A 460 1.22 -22.88 -11.92
N THR A 461 2.10 -22.61 -10.95
CA THR A 461 2.73 -21.32 -10.74
C THR A 461 3.87 -21.03 -11.70
N LYS A 462 4.40 -22.08 -12.35
CA LYS A 462 5.60 -22.04 -13.20
C LYS A 462 6.85 -21.45 -12.53
N VAL A 463 6.88 -21.36 -11.19
CA VAL A 463 8.03 -20.81 -10.47
C VAL A 463 9.15 -21.86 -10.39
N GLN A 464 10.30 -21.52 -10.92
CA GLN A 464 11.56 -22.24 -10.72
C GLN A 464 12.33 -21.61 -9.56
N ILE A 465 12.76 -22.45 -8.62
CA ILE A 465 13.59 -22.04 -7.48
C ILE A 465 15.01 -22.56 -7.70
N ARG A 466 16.01 -21.68 -7.67
CA ARG A 466 17.43 -22.01 -7.77
C ARG A 466 18.21 -21.46 -6.58
N LYS A 467 19.28 -22.14 -6.18
CA LYS A 467 20.21 -21.67 -5.15
C LYS A 467 21.58 -21.44 -5.75
N LEU A 468 22.18 -20.29 -5.47
CA LEU A 468 23.52 -19.94 -5.94
C LEU A 468 24.35 -19.33 -4.81
N LYS A 469 25.63 -19.72 -4.71
CA LYS A 469 26.58 -19.02 -3.83
C LYS A 469 27.04 -17.74 -4.53
N VAL A 470 26.88 -16.61 -3.86
CA VAL A 470 27.20 -15.27 -4.40
C VAL A 470 28.06 -14.48 -3.42
N LYS A 471 28.69 -13.42 -3.92
CA LYS A 471 29.47 -12.44 -3.15
C LYS A 471 29.22 -11.04 -3.73
N SER A 472 29.74 -10.00 -3.08
CA SER A 472 29.55 -8.62 -3.56
C SER A 472 30.04 -8.37 -4.99
N ALA A 473 31.05 -9.11 -5.45
CA ALA A 473 31.57 -9.00 -6.82
C ALA A 473 30.77 -9.81 -7.86
N THR A 474 29.71 -10.51 -7.45
CA THR A 474 28.85 -11.28 -8.36
C THR A 474 27.98 -10.34 -9.18
N VAL A 475 27.95 -10.55 -10.50
CA VAL A 475 26.95 -9.98 -11.41
C VAL A 475 26.05 -11.11 -11.88
N LEU A 476 24.78 -11.07 -11.48
CA LEU A 476 23.78 -12.06 -11.87
C LEU A 476 23.21 -11.69 -13.23
N LYS A 477 23.25 -12.61 -14.20
CA LYS A 477 22.70 -12.42 -15.54
C LYS A 477 21.45 -13.27 -15.71
N GLU A 478 20.31 -12.64 -15.93
CA GLU A 478 19.01 -13.32 -16.05
C GLU A 478 18.23 -12.76 -17.23
N ARG A 479 17.55 -13.63 -17.98
CA ARG A 479 16.62 -13.22 -19.04
C ARG A 479 15.22 -13.20 -18.45
N ILE A 480 14.63 -12.02 -18.33
CA ILE A 480 13.26 -11.85 -17.80
C ILE A 480 12.32 -11.65 -18.98
N LYS A 481 11.33 -12.53 -19.11
CA LYS A 481 10.33 -12.49 -20.20
C LYS A 481 9.42 -11.26 -20.08
N LYS A 482 8.74 -10.93 -21.17
CA LYS A 482 7.67 -9.92 -21.21
C LYS A 482 6.67 -10.15 -20.08
N MET A 483 6.20 -9.07 -19.44
CA MET A 483 5.17 -9.15 -18.40
C MET A 483 5.53 -10.11 -17.25
N ASN A 484 6.82 -10.16 -16.89
CA ASN A 484 7.34 -11.09 -15.88
C ASN A 484 8.24 -10.36 -14.85
N GLY A 485 8.87 -11.13 -13.98
CA GLY A 485 9.78 -10.61 -12.97
C GLY A 485 10.81 -11.62 -12.51
N LEU A 486 11.56 -11.23 -11.48
CA LEU A 486 12.47 -12.04 -10.70
C LEU A 486 12.33 -11.66 -9.24
N ALA A 487 12.31 -12.65 -8.35
CA ALA A 487 12.43 -12.40 -6.91
C ALA A 487 13.64 -13.18 -6.38
N MET A 488 14.30 -12.65 -5.37
CA MET A 488 15.48 -13.28 -4.79
C MET A 488 15.61 -12.96 -3.31
N ILE A 489 16.03 -13.96 -2.53
CA ILE A 489 16.37 -13.83 -1.11
C ILE A 489 17.84 -14.22 -0.94
N ILE A 490 18.65 -13.34 -0.37
CA ILE A 490 20.10 -13.50 -0.23
C ILE A 490 20.45 -13.51 1.26
N ARG A 491 21.04 -14.61 1.74
CA ARG A 491 21.40 -14.81 3.16
C ARG A 491 22.88 -15.09 3.31
N ALA A 492 23.50 -14.56 4.37
CA ALA A 492 24.91 -14.82 4.65
C ALA A 492 25.13 -16.31 4.99
N ILE A 493 26.27 -16.87 4.55
CA ILE A 493 26.70 -18.25 4.83
C ILE A 493 28.09 -18.33 5.46
#